data_AF-A0A2S9FNL7-F1
#
_entry.id   AF-A0A2S9FNL7-F1
#
_cell.length_a   1.000
_cell.length_b   1.000
_cell.length_c   1.000
_cell.angle_alpha   90.00
_cell.angle_beta   90.00
_cell.angle_gamma   90.00
#
_symmetry.space_group_name_H-M   'P 1'
#
loop_
_entity.id
_entity.type
_entity.pdbx_description
1 polymer ?
#
loop_
_entity_poly.entity_id
_entity_poly.type
_entity_poly.pdbx_seq_one_letter_code
_entity_poly.pdbx_strand_id
1 'polypeptide(L)'
;MLHPGPIDIAAARSLALSEVTIRYTGRESHAAVAPYLGVNAADAVTVAQVGIGLLRQQLAPGQMVHGIVTNGGQASNIIPGLAELRYTMRATNSESLRQLESRMAGCFAAGAVATGCEHDVS
;
A
#
# COMPACT_ATOMS: atom_id res chain seq x y z
N MET A 1 -11.74 9.19 29.55
CA MET A 1 -11.27 9.78 28.27
C MET A 1 -12.53 10.16 27.50
N LEU A 2 -12.78 11.46 27.28
CA LEU A 2 -13.89 11.90 26.42
C LEU A 2 -13.35 11.98 24.99
N HIS A 3 -13.94 11.25 24.04
CA HIS A 3 -13.66 11.40 22.61
C HIS A 3 -14.95 11.87 21.93
N PRO A 4 -14.99 13.09 21.37
CA PRO A 4 -16.17 13.57 20.66
C PRO A 4 -16.43 12.70 19.43
N GLY A 5 -17.69 12.33 19.23
CA GLY A 5 -18.16 11.53 18.11
C GLY A 5 -19.56 11.98 17.68
N PRO A 6 -20.05 11.52 16.52
CA PRO A 6 -21.37 11.92 16.02
C PRO A 6 -22.53 11.36 16.85
N ILE A 7 -22.26 10.41 17.75
CA ILE A 7 -23.23 9.78 18.65
C ILE A 7 -22.60 9.54 20.02
N ASP A 8 -23.42 9.57 21.07
CA ASP A 8 -23.01 9.19 22.42
C ASP A 8 -22.84 7.68 22.52
N ILE A 9 -21.72 7.24 23.10
CA ILE A 9 -21.39 5.82 23.26
C ILE A 9 -20.97 5.56 24.70
N ALA A 10 -21.66 4.63 25.37
CA ALA A 10 -21.39 4.30 26.77
C ALA A 10 -20.03 3.60 26.95
N ALA A 11 -19.53 2.90 25.93
CA ALA A 11 -18.23 2.25 25.93
C ALA A 11 -17.60 2.27 24.53
N ALA A 12 -16.51 3.03 24.37
CA ALA A 12 -15.73 3.03 23.14
C ALA A 12 -14.79 1.82 23.10
N ARG A 13 -14.74 1.12 21.96
CA ARG A 13 -13.70 0.12 21.67
C ARG A 13 -12.77 0.69 20.61
N SER A 14 -11.47 0.72 20.90
CA SER A 14 -10.47 1.06 19.89
C SER A 14 -10.26 -0.12 18.96
N LEU A 15 -10.01 0.17 17.68
CA LEU A 15 -9.56 -0.82 16.72
C LEU A 15 -8.06 -1.08 16.90
N ALA A 16 -7.62 -2.29 16.56
CA ALA A 16 -6.22 -2.55 16.30
C ALA A 16 -5.82 -1.80 15.01
N LEU A 17 -4.64 -1.20 15.00
CA LEU A 17 -4.15 -0.36 13.91
C LEU A 17 -2.69 -0.68 13.60
N SER A 18 -2.37 -0.71 12.32
CA SER A 18 -1.00 -0.77 11.79
C SER A 18 -0.88 0.24 10.65
N GLU A 19 0.26 0.91 10.55
CA GLU A 19 0.60 1.79 9.43
C GLU A 19 1.95 1.35 8.89
N VAL A 20 2.04 1.25 7.57
CA VAL A 20 3.25 0.84 6.87
C VAL A 20 3.55 1.82 5.73
N THR A 21 4.83 2.03 5.48
CA THR A 21 5.35 2.64 4.27
C THR A 21 5.94 1.56 3.39
N ILE A 22 5.59 1.57 2.11
CA ILE A 22 6.14 0.64 1.11
C ILE A 22 6.94 1.44 0.12
N ARG A 23 8.22 1.11 -0.02
CA ARG A 23 9.12 1.72 -0.99
C ARG A 23 9.42 0.70 -2.07
N TYR A 24 9.21 1.08 -3.33
CA TYR A 24 9.65 0.31 -4.50
C TYR A 24 10.89 0.96 -5.09
N THR A 25 11.92 0.16 -5.32
CA THR A 25 13.16 0.59 -5.98
C THR A 25 13.28 -0.13 -7.31
N GLY A 26 13.41 0.66 -8.37
CA GLY A 26 13.59 0.21 -9.74
C GLY A 26 14.82 0.88 -10.37
N ARG A 27 14.71 1.25 -11.64
CA ARG A 27 15.80 1.86 -12.40
C ARG A 27 15.25 2.90 -13.35
N GLU A 28 15.76 4.12 -13.23
CA GLU A 28 15.37 5.21 -14.11
C GLU A 28 15.84 4.98 -15.55
N SER A 29 15.04 5.47 -16.49
CA SER A 29 15.41 5.55 -17.91
C SER A 29 14.56 6.61 -18.60
N HIS A 30 15.02 7.11 -19.75
CA HIS A 30 14.24 8.05 -20.54
C HIS A 30 13.02 7.33 -21.16
N ALA A 31 11.81 7.75 -20.80
CA ALA A 31 10.57 7.04 -21.09
C ALA A 31 10.30 6.86 -22.59
N ALA A 32 10.75 7.81 -23.44
CA ALA A 32 10.55 7.71 -24.89
C ALA A 32 11.73 7.09 -25.66
N VAL A 33 12.94 7.07 -25.11
CA VAL A 33 14.16 6.73 -25.88
C VAL A 33 14.62 5.31 -25.58
N ALA A 34 14.62 4.92 -24.31
CA ALA A 34 15.07 3.60 -23.90
C ALA A 34 14.25 3.04 -22.72
N PRO A 35 12.90 3.03 -22.78
CA PRO A 35 12.08 2.57 -21.67
C PRO A 35 12.40 1.13 -21.24
N TYR A 36 12.81 0.27 -22.19
CA TYR A 36 13.21 -1.12 -21.96
C TYR A 36 14.46 -1.29 -21.10
N LEU A 37 15.24 -0.23 -20.88
CA LEU A 37 16.35 -0.23 -19.93
C LEU A 37 15.90 0.13 -18.50
N GLY A 38 14.69 0.67 -18.32
CA GLY A 38 14.15 1.02 -17.01
C GLY A 38 13.50 -0.15 -16.28
N VAL A 39 13.29 0.04 -14.97
CA VAL A 39 12.44 -0.81 -14.13
C VAL A 39 11.50 0.14 -13.39
N ASN A 40 10.21 0.09 -13.71
CA ASN A 40 9.27 1.14 -13.34
C ASN A 40 8.66 0.92 -11.94
N ALA A 41 9.08 1.73 -10.97
CA ALA A 41 8.57 1.69 -9.61
C ALA A 41 7.12 2.19 -9.48
N ALA A 42 6.68 3.10 -10.35
CA ALA A 42 5.28 3.57 -10.35
C ALA A 42 4.31 2.51 -10.89
N ASP A 43 4.77 1.64 -11.80
CA ASP A 43 3.97 0.49 -12.23
C ASP A 43 3.81 -0.53 -11.08
N ALA A 44 4.84 -0.72 -10.25
CA ALA A 44 4.78 -1.58 -9.07
C ALA A 44 3.71 -1.10 -8.09
N VAL A 45 3.63 0.22 -7.87
CA VAL A 45 2.57 0.86 -7.10
C VAL A 45 1.19 0.54 -7.68
N THR A 46 1.03 0.67 -8.99
CA THR A 46 -0.25 0.42 -9.67
C THR A 46 -0.69 -1.02 -9.50
N VAL A 47 0.21 -1.98 -9.72
CA VAL A 47 -0.07 -3.42 -9.52
C VAL A 47 -0.48 -3.68 -8.08
N ALA A 48 0.25 -3.14 -7.10
CA ALA A 48 -0.09 -3.31 -5.69
C ALA A 48 -1.47 -2.73 -5.37
N GLN A 49 -1.81 -1.54 -5.87
CA GLN A 49 -3.12 -0.92 -5.63
C GLN A 49 -4.27 -1.66 -6.30
N VAL A 50 -4.07 -2.22 -7.49
CA VAL A 50 -5.05 -3.12 -8.13
C VAL A 50 -5.27 -4.36 -7.26
N GLY A 51 -4.18 -4.98 -6.79
CA GLY A 51 -4.26 -6.13 -5.88
C GLY A 51 -5.03 -5.81 -4.60
N ILE A 52 -4.75 -4.65 -3.97
CA ILE A 52 -5.46 -4.18 -2.77
C ILE A 52 -6.93 -3.90 -3.09
N GLY A 53 -7.23 -3.31 -4.26
CA GLY A 53 -8.58 -3.04 -4.72
C GLY A 53 -9.42 -4.31 -4.82
N LEU A 54 -8.84 -5.37 -5.40
CA LEU A 54 -9.49 -6.67 -5.52
C LEU A 54 -9.60 -7.40 -4.18
N LEU A 55 -8.55 -7.34 -3.34
CA LEU A 55 -8.51 -7.95 -2.01
C LEU A 55 -9.68 -7.50 -1.11
N ARG A 56 -10.16 -6.26 -1.29
CA ARG A 56 -11.25 -5.67 -0.48
C ARG A 56 -12.51 -6.52 -0.45
N GLN A 57 -12.86 -7.20 -1.53
CA GLN A 57 -14.07 -8.05 -1.57
C GLN A 57 -13.98 -9.21 -0.56
N GLN A 58 -12.78 -9.68 -0.24
CA GLN A 58 -12.55 -10.83 0.63
C GLN A 58 -12.10 -10.44 2.04
N LEU A 59 -12.16 -9.16 2.43
CA LEU A 59 -11.84 -8.76 3.80
C LEU A 59 -12.91 -9.23 4.78
N ALA A 60 -12.47 -9.65 5.98
CA ALA A 60 -13.38 -10.02 7.04
C ALA A 60 -14.15 -8.78 7.54
N PRO A 61 -15.39 -8.92 8.04
CA PRO A 61 -16.12 -7.82 8.64
C PRO A 61 -15.29 -7.09 9.72
N GLY A 62 -15.19 -5.76 9.60
CA GLY A 62 -14.41 -4.92 10.51
C GLY A 62 -12.91 -4.78 10.17
N GLN A 63 -12.41 -5.47 9.15
CA GLN A 63 -11.12 -5.16 8.54
C GLN A 63 -11.25 -3.99 7.58
N MET A 64 -10.30 -3.06 7.63
CA MET A 64 -10.28 -1.87 6.80
C MET A 64 -8.87 -1.55 6.34
N VAL A 65 -8.75 -1.04 5.12
CA VAL A 65 -7.49 -0.60 4.54
C VAL A 65 -7.69 0.73 3.81
N HIS A 66 -6.77 1.66 4.02
CA HIS A 66 -6.76 2.95 3.35
C HIS A 66 -5.32 3.45 3.22
N GLY A 67 -5.01 4.13 2.13
CA GLY A 67 -3.66 4.57 1.85
C GLY A 67 -3.57 5.50 0.65
N ILE A 68 -2.37 6.03 0.45
CA ILE A 68 -2.03 6.99 -0.60
C ILE A 68 -0.69 6.65 -1.23
N VAL A 69 -0.47 7.17 -2.44
CA VAL A 69 0.85 7.25 -3.07
C VAL A 69 1.54 8.50 -2.51
N THR A 70 2.66 8.35 -1.82
CA THR A 70 3.44 9.48 -1.26
C THR A 70 4.55 9.95 -2.20
N ASN A 71 4.99 9.08 -3.11
CA ASN A 71 5.90 9.41 -4.20
C ASN A 71 5.55 8.58 -5.43
N GLY A 72 5.25 9.23 -6.56
CA GLY A 72 4.87 8.58 -7.83
C GLY A 72 5.83 8.84 -8.98
N GLY A 73 7.03 9.37 -8.70
CA GLY A 73 7.96 9.87 -9.71
C GLY A 73 7.97 11.40 -9.81
N GLN A 74 9.01 11.94 -10.46
CA GLN A 74 9.31 13.38 -10.47
C GLN A 74 9.09 14.05 -11.85
N ALA A 75 9.03 13.28 -12.93
CA ALA A 75 8.82 13.80 -14.29
C ALA A 75 8.16 12.75 -15.19
N SER A 76 7.30 13.18 -16.10
CA SER A 76 6.55 12.28 -17.00
C SER A 76 7.41 11.65 -18.11
N ASN A 77 8.56 12.25 -18.43
CA ASN A 77 9.48 11.76 -19.44
C ASN A 77 10.59 10.84 -18.89
N ILE A 78 10.52 10.48 -17.59
CA ILE A 78 11.47 9.60 -16.91
C ILE A 78 10.68 8.42 -16.32
N ILE A 79 11.13 7.20 -16.58
CA ILE A 79 10.63 6.00 -15.89
C ILE A 79 11.00 6.13 -14.40
N PRO A 80 10.03 6.15 -13.46
CA PRO A 80 10.33 6.29 -12.04
C PRO A 80 11.19 5.14 -11.50
N GLY A 81 12.38 5.45 -10.98
CA GLY A 81 13.24 4.48 -10.29
C GLY A 81 12.90 4.32 -8.80
N LEU A 82 12.03 5.18 -8.26
CA LEU A 82 11.56 5.14 -6.89
C LEU A 82 10.08 5.53 -6.85
N ALA A 83 9.28 4.78 -6.08
CA ALA A 83 7.91 5.12 -5.76
C ALA A 83 7.56 4.64 -4.36
N GLU A 84 6.64 5.34 -3.68
CA GLU A 84 6.30 5.06 -2.30
C GLU A 84 4.79 5.11 -2.04
N LEU A 85 4.34 4.20 -1.19
CA LEU A 85 2.99 4.12 -0.66
C LEU A 85 3.00 4.29 0.86
N ARG A 86 1.91 4.84 1.40
CA ARG A 86 1.61 4.77 2.83
C ARG A 86 0.22 4.19 3.03
N TYR A 87 0.14 3.10 3.78
CA TYR A 87 -1.11 2.39 4.03
C TYR A 87 -1.32 2.14 5.52
N THR A 88 -2.54 2.41 5.97
CA THR A 88 -3.03 2.03 7.29
C THR A 88 -3.99 0.85 7.15
N MET A 89 -3.85 -0.10 8.06
CA MET A 89 -4.71 -1.26 8.21
C MET A 89 -5.35 -1.22 9.59
N ARG A 90 -6.64 -1.53 9.67
CA ARG A 90 -7.39 -1.59 10.93
C ARG A 90 -8.20 -2.87 11.01
N ALA A 91 -8.35 -3.39 12.23
CA ALA A 91 -9.20 -4.54 12.50
C ALA A 91 -9.79 -4.48 13.91
N THR A 92 -10.79 -5.32 14.19
CA THR A 92 -11.48 -5.37 15.49
C THR A 92 -10.62 -5.90 16.62
N ASN A 93 -9.56 -6.65 16.31
CA ASN A 93 -8.57 -7.17 17.26
C ASN A 93 -7.22 -7.42 16.57
N SER A 94 -6.17 -7.65 17.36
CA SER A 94 -4.80 -7.82 16.85
C SER A 94 -4.60 -9.08 16.00
N GLU A 95 -5.37 -10.15 16.23
CA GLU A 95 -5.27 -11.36 15.42
C GLU A 95 -5.81 -11.11 14.01
N SER A 96 -6.98 -10.49 13.91
CA SER A 96 -7.57 -10.09 12.64
C SER A 96 -6.69 -9.05 11.92
N LEU A 97 -5.99 -8.18 12.66
CA LEU A 97 -5.01 -7.26 12.08
C LEU A 97 -3.83 -8.00 11.46
N ARG A 98 -3.23 -8.97 12.16
CA ARG A 98 -2.11 -9.78 11.62
C ARG A 98 -2.50 -10.55 10.35
N GLN A 99 -3.73 -11.09 10.32
CA GLN A 99 -4.25 -11.73 9.11
C GLN A 99 -4.38 -10.74 7.94
N LEU A 100 -4.84 -9.51 8.21
CA LEU A 100 -4.92 -8.46 7.21
C LEU A 100 -3.52 -8.05 6.71
N GLU A 101 -2.57 -7.83 7.62
CA GLU A 101 -1.18 -7.49 7.30
C GLU A 101 -0.54 -8.53 6.38
N SER A 102 -0.71 -9.82 6.69
CA SER A 102 -0.18 -10.91 5.86
C SER A 102 -0.75 -10.89 4.44
N ARG A 103 -2.04 -10.60 4.26
CA ARG A 103 -2.66 -10.52 2.92
C ARG A 103 -2.23 -9.27 2.17
N MET A 104 -2.11 -8.15 2.87
CA MET A 104 -1.63 -6.88 2.32
C MET A 104 -0.17 -6.98 1.86
N ALA A 105 0.69 -7.66 2.63
CA ALA A 105 2.07 -7.95 2.25
C ALA A 105 2.16 -8.66 0.90
N GLY A 106 1.25 -9.60 0.62
CA GLY A 106 1.14 -10.25 -0.67
C GLY A 106 0.86 -9.29 -1.82
N CYS A 107 0.00 -8.27 -1.63
CA CYS A 107 -0.26 -7.26 -2.64
C CYS A 107 0.95 -6.36 -2.89
N PHE A 108 1.68 -5.99 -1.84
CA PHE A 108 2.90 -5.19 -1.97
C PHE A 108 4.00 -5.97 -2.72
N ALA A 109 4.23 -7.22 -2.32
CA ALA A 109 5.18 -8.10 -2.98
C ALA A 109 4.81 -8.36 -4.45
N ALA A 110 3.52 -8.50 -4.77
CA ALA A 110 3.05 -8.68 -6.14
C ALA A 110 3.44 -7.49 -7.03
N GLY A 111 3.39 -6.25 -6.51
CA GLY A 111 3.86 -5.07 -7.21
C GLY A 111 5.32 -5.18 -7.62
N ALA A 112 6.18 -5.58 -6.68
CA ALA A 112 7.60 -5.76 -6.91
C ALA A 112 7.90 -6.88 -7.91
N VAL A 113 7.31 -8.05 -7.71
CA VAL A 113 7.52 -9.24 -8.54
C VAL A 113 7.06 -9.01 -9.99
N ALA A 114 5.91 -8.36 -10.19
CA ALA A 114 5.36 -8.15 -11.52
C ALA A 114 6.22 -7.20 -12.38
N THR A 115 6.91 -6.24 -11.76
CA THR A 115 7.69 -5.22 -12.48
C THR A 115 9.20 -5.47 -12.44
N GLY A 116 9.66 -6.38 -11.59
CA GLY A 116 11.09 -6.59 -11.33
C GLY A 116 11.71 -5.55 -10.39
N CYS A 117 10.89 -4.81 -9.63
CA CYS A 117 11.37 -3.91 -8.58
C CYS A 117 11.82 -4.70 -7.34
N GLU A 118 12.68 -4.07 -6.55
CA GLU A 118 12.84 -4.40 -5.14
C GLU A 118 11.76 -3.67 -4.33
N HIS A 119 11.39 -4.19 -3.15
CA HIS A 119 10.51 -3.49 -2.23
C HIS A 119 10.95 -3.66 -0.78
N ASP A 120 10.67 -2.63 0.01
CA ASP A 120 10.87 -2.58 1.45
C ASP A 120 9.57 -2.13 2.14
N VAL A 121 9.30 -2.68 3.33
CA VAL A 121 8.12 -2.39 4.14
C VAL A 121 8.57 -1.99 5.54
N SER A 122 8.26 -0.76 5.94
CA SER A 122 8.67 -0.15 7.22
C SER A 122 7.53 0.45 8.00
#